data_AF-A0A7K7WSF1-F1
#
_entry.id   AF-A0A7K7WSF1-F1
#
_cell.length_a   1.000
_cell.length_b   1.000
_cell.length_c   1.000
_cell.angle_alpha   90.00
_cell.angle_beta   90.00
_cell.angle_gamma   90.00
#
_symmetry.space_group_name_H-M   'P 1'
#
loop_
_entity.id
_entity.type
_entity.pdbx_description
1 polymer ?
#
loop_
_entity_poly.entity_id
_entity_poly.type
_entity_poly.pdbx_seq_one_letter_code
_entity_poly.pdbx_strand_id
1 'polypeptide(L)'
;LYPVLEKAGDKTLLISETAVGTLIDICDACGYDSMQCLINENSDYLVNGISLNLRQLAHQPHASRVLDTMLRHSDASLLPLVEDVIQDVLSTLDQSYDNQASTFLRVLYSLMAALVQWFGTACSEEGQQGQAAERRCRAVRQAQQPPVTSREVKQFFLDYVRQKQIAEGNLPDSDDDEADLVHPPAETEPHDSEAEGETRLPSHAQLAKDILERCIHLLSDGNLRVRLQVLDVLELCVTVLHPHENHLLPMAHRVWPALVTRLISDDPLAVLRAFKVLCTLAQKCGDFLRQRFSKDILPKLASSLLSQAPASARAGPVYSHTLAFKLQLAVLQGLGSLCEKLDMGE
;
A
#
# COMPACT_ATOMS: atom_id res chain seq x y z
N LEU A 1 18.28 21.19 10.96
CA LEU A 1 17.27 20.38 10.23
C LEU A 1 17.73 18.93 10.00
N TYR A 2 18.64 18.64 9.05
CA TYR A 2 19.01 17.27 8.61
C TYR A 2 19.19 16.19 9.72
N PRO A 3 19.95 16.40 10.83
CA PRO A 3 20.13 15.34 11.84
C PRO A 3 18.86 14.98 12.60
N VAL A 4 17.86 15.88 12.66
CA VAL A 4 16.59 15.64 13.34
C VAL A 4 15.65 14.85 12.42
N LEU A 5 15.58 15.19 11.13
CA LEU A 5 14.90 14.38 10.11
C LEU A 5 15.45 12.94 10.07
N GLU A 6 16.76 12.77 10.25
CA GLU A 6 17.41 11.45 10.29
C GLU A 6 16.97 10.58 11.48
N LYS A 7 16.48 11.20 12.58
CA LYS A 7 15.91 10.52 13.75
C LYS A 7 14.38 10.38 13.66
N ALA A 8 13.69 11.30 13.00
CA ALA A 8 12.26 11.15 12.67
C ALA A 8 12.02 9.89 11.81
N GLY A 9 12.95 9.55 10.91
CA GLY A 9 12.96 8.29 10.17
C GLY A 9 13.65 7.09 10.86
N ASP A 10 13.83 7.10 12.19
CA ASP A 10 14.30 5.90 12.92
C ASP A 10 13.18 4.82 13.04
N LYS A 11 13.56 3.59 13.39
CA LYS A 11 12.61 2.48 13.64
C LYS A 11 12.05 2.47 15.06
N THR A 12 12.68 3.21 15.96
CA THR A 12 12.36 3.25 17.38
C THR A 12 11.33 4.35 17.64
N LEU A 13 10.08 3.98 17.93
CA LEU A 13 8.96 4.93 18.01
C LEU A 13 9.25 6.15 18.90
N LEU A 14 9.84 5.95 20.09
CA LEU A 14 10.20 7.04 21.00
C LEU A 14 11.23 8.02 20.39
N ILE A 15 12.15 7.54 19.56
CA ILE A 15 13.15 8.38 18.88
C ILE A 15 12.49 9.16 17.75
N SER A 16 11.63 8.53 16.96
CA SER A 16 10.92 9.21 15.86
C SER A 16 9.91 10.23 16.37
N GLU A 17 9.12 9.91 17.40
CA GLU A 17 8.17 10.84 18.04
C GLU A 17 8.87 12.04 18.67
N THR A 18 9.97 11.82 19.43
CA THR A 18 10.75 12.92 20.02
C THR A 18 11.36 13.80 18.93
N ALA A 19 11.84 13.22 17.84
CA ALA A 19 12.42 13.96 16.72
C ALA A 19 11.35 14.74 15.92
N VAL A 20 10.14 14.19 15.73
CA VAL A 20 9.01 14.91 15.12
C VAL A 20 8.55 16.07 16.02
N GLY A 21 8.45 15.86 17.34
CA GLY A 21 8.21 16.94 18.30
C GLY A 21 9.27 18.05 18.19
N THR A 22 10.55 17.67 18.16
CA THR A 22 11.68 18.60 17.96
C THR A 22 11.59 19.37 16.63
N LEU A 23 11.01 18.77 15.57
CA LEU A 23 10.79 19.45 14.29
C LEU A 23 9.64 20.46 14.34
N ILE A 24 8.62 20.23 15.19
CA ILE A 24 7.57 21.20 15.49
C ILE A 24 8.13 22.35 16.34
N ASP A 25 8.92 22.04 17.37
CA ASP A 25 9.60 23.06 18.19
C ASP A 25 10.50 23.98 17.33
N ILE A 26 11.19 23.41 16.33
CA ILE A 26 11.99 24.16 15.34
C ILE A 26 11.10 24.98 14.38
N CYS A 27 9.95 24.43 13.97
CA CYS A 27 8.98 25.12 13.12
C CYS A 27 8.51 26.42 13.79
N ASP A 28 8.01 26.30 15.02
CA ASP A 28 7.49 27.41 15.82
C ASP A 28 8.60 28.42 16.17
N ALA A 29 9.78 27.95 16.60
CA ALA A 29 10.90 28.81 16.99
C ALA A 29 11.55 29.57 15.81
N CYS A 30 11.43 29.06 14.58
CA CYS A 30 11.91 29.74 13.38
C CYS A 30 10.80 30.52 12.63
N GLY A 31 9.54 30.42 13.05
CA GLY A 31 8.43 31.18 12.47
C GLY A 31 7.84 30.60 11.18
N TYR A 32 7.91 29.28 10.99
CA TYR A 32 7.29 28.58 9.86
C TYR A 32 5.83 28.21 10.17
N ASP A 33 4.92 28.38 9.20
CA ASP A 33 3.50 28.05 9.36
C ASP A 33 3.22 26.54 9.54
N SER A 34 4.14 25.67 9.11
CA SER A 34 4.00 24.22 9.22
C SER A 34 5.32 23.49 8.98
N MET A 35 5.39 22.24 9.47
CA MET A 35 6.49 21.30 9.20
C MET A 35 6.73 21.08 7.69
N GLN A 36 5.67 21.15 6.88
CA GLN A 36 5.71 21.08 5.43
C GLN A 36 6.42 22.30 4.83
N CYS A 37 6.08 23.52 5.30
CA CYS A 37 6.77 24.75 4.91
C CYS A 37 8.25 24.72 5.29
N LEU A 38 8.57 24.33 6.54
CA LEU A 38 9.94 24.17 7.05
C LEU A 38 10.78 23.23 6.17
N ILE A 39 10.24 22.09 5.72
CA ILE A 39 10.97 21.15 4.87
C ILE A 39 11.06 21.67 3.43
N ASN A 40 9.99 22.23 2.88
CA ASN A 40 9.96 22.73 1.50
C ASN A 40 10.92 23.90 1.28
N GLU A 41 10.96 24.91 2.17
CA GLU A 41 11.89 26.05 2.04
C GLU A 41 13.36 25.68 2.25
N ASN A 42 13.65 24.54 2.87
CA ASN A 42 15.01 24.02 3.08
C ASN A 42 15.32 22.82 2.17
N SER A 43 14.46 22.52 1.20
CA SER A 43 14.47 21.24 0.47
C SER A 43 15.69 21.07 -0.44
N ASP A 44 16.21 22.15 -1.02
CA ASP A 44 17.42 22.16 -1.85
C ASP A 44 18.68 21.78 -1.05
N TYR A 45 18.88 22.37 0.13
CA TYR A 45 19.97 22.04 1.04
C TYR A 45 19.87 20.59 1.55
N LEU A 46 18.65 20.12 1.84
CA LEU A 46 18.40 18.75 2.28
C LEU A 46 18.64 17.73 1.16
N VAL A 47 18.18 18.01 -0.07
CA VAL A 47 18.40 17.17 -1.26
C VAL A 47 19.87 17.08 -1.61
N ASN A 48 20.61 18.19 -1.57
CA ASN A 48 22.07 18.18 -1.74
C ASN A 48 22.78 17.39 -0.62
N GLY A 49 22.30 17.50 0.62
CA GLY A 49 22.76 16.66 1.72
C GLY A 49 22.46 15.16 1.50
N ILE A 50 21.33 14.84 0.90
CA ILE A 50 20.94 13.47 0.54
C ILE A 50 21.82 12.94 -0.59
N SER A 51 21.94 13.64 -1.74
CA SER A 51 22.63 13.15 -2.94
C SER A 51 24.11 12.82 -2.69
N LEU A 52 24.80 13.65 -1.90
CA LEU A 52 26.18 13.39 -1.45
C LEU A 52 26.30 12.08 -0.64
N ASN A 53 25.28 11.73 0.15
CA ASN A 53 25.27 10.55 1.01
C ASN A 53 24.62 9.30 0.36
N LEU A 54 23.79 9.45 -0.69
CA LEU A 54 23.20 8.31 -1.43
C LEU A 54 24.28 7.46 -2.14
N ARG A 55 25.42 8.05 -2.49
CA ARG A 55 26.60 7.30 -2.96
C ARG A 55 27.16 6.31 -1.93
N GLN A 56 26.65 6.34 -0.69
CA GLN A 56 26.98 5.42 0.41
C GLN A 56 25.74 4.68 0.98
N LEU A 57 24.59 4.68 0.28
CA LEU A 57 23.32 4.08 0.77
C LEU A 57 23.48 2.63 1.27
N ALA A 58 24.35 1.87 0.60
CA ALA A 58 24.79 0.52 0.95
C ALA A 58 25.31 0.37 2.40
N HIS A 59 26.04 1.38 2.88
CA HIS A 59 26.79 1.36 4.13
C HIS A 59 26.14 2.23 5.21
N GLN A 60 25.38 3.25 4.82
CA GLN A 60 24.82 4.25 5.72
C GLN A 60 23.35 4.52 5.38
N PRO A 61 22.38 3.91 6.11
CA PRO A 61 20.96 4.08 5.82
C PRO A 61 20.43 5.49 6.16
N HIS A 62 21.25 6.37 6.75
CA HIS A 62 20.87 7.71 7.21
C HIS A 62 20.22 8.57 6.11
N ALA A 63 20.81 8.64 4.90
CA ALA A 63 20.24 9.39 3.78
C ALA A 63 18.83 8.90 3.40
N SER A 64 18.61 7.58 3.40
CA SER A 64 17.30 6.99 3.09
C SER A 64 16.22 7.32 4.12
N ARG A 65 16.60 7.65 5.36
CA ARG A 65 15.66 8.08 6.43
C ARG A 65 15.28 9.54 6.29
N VAL A 66 16.23 10.41 5.94
CA VAL A 66 15.95 11.82 5.69
C VAL A 66 15.03 11.95 4.48
N LEU A 67 15.34 11.25 3.37
CA LEU A 67 14.50 11.20 2.18
C LEU A 67 13.09 10.67 2.48
N ASP A 68 12.97 9.53 3.19
CA ASP A 68 11.70 8.97 3.67
C ASP A 68 10.89 9.96 4.54
N THR A 69 11.55 10.71 5.41
CA THR A 69 10.90 11.75 6.25
C THR A 69 10.43 12.93 5.41
N MET A 70 11.25 13.42 4.47
CA MET A 70 10.86 14.51 3.57
C MET A 70 9.66 14.11 2.72
N LEU A 71 9.69 12.93 2.09
CA LEU A 71 8.62 12.43 1.22
C LEU A 71 7.25 12.35 1.94
N ARG A 72 7.22 12.04 3.25
CA ARG A 72 5.98 11.98 4.04
C ARG A 72 5.44 13.34 4.49
N HIS A 73 6.33 14.33 4.65
CA HIS A 73 5.99 15.62 5.28
C HIS A 73 6.06 16.83 4.32
N SER A 74 6.52 16.64 3.08
CA SER A 74 6.43 17.59 1.97
C SER A 74 5.24 17.30 1.03
N ASP A 75 5.08 18.13 0.02
CA ASP A 75 4.13 17.98 -1.10
C ASP A 75 4.83 17.82 -2.46
N ALA A 76 4.04 17.85 -3.54
CA ALA A 76 4.49 17.71 -4.93
C ALA A 76 5.61 18.69 -5.35
N SER A 77 5.81 19.83 -4.68
CA SER A 77 6.90 20.76 -5.00
C SER A 77 8.29 20.16 -4.76
N LEU A 78 8.39 19.10 -3.95
CA LEU A 78 9.64 18.37 -3.72
C LEU A 78 10.05 17.52 -4.92
N LEU A 79 9.10 17.03 -5.74
CA LEU A 79 9.35 16.04 -6.78
C LEU A 79 10.47 16.45 -7.77
N PRO A 80 10.50 17.67 -8.35
CA PRO A 80 11.54 18.06 -9.31
C PRO A 80 12.94 18.14 -8.69
N LEU A 81 13.06 18.22 -7.37
CA LEU A 81 14.34 18.24 -6.66
C LEU A 81 14.84 16.83 -6.36
N VAL A 82 13.93 15.88 -6.10
CA VAL A 82 14.30 14.48 -5.82
C VAL A 82 14.40 13.60 -7.06
N GLU A 83 13.96 14.05 -8.24
CA GLU A 83 13.90 13.23 -9.46
C GLU A 83 15.26 12.63 -9.85
N ASP A 84 16.32 13.44 -9.98
CA ASP A 84 17.70 12.96 -10.22
C ASP A 84 18.17 11.99 -9.13
N VAL A 85 17.86 12.31 -7.87
CA VAL A 85 18.16 11.50 -6.68
C VAL A 85 17.51 10.11 -6.73
N ILE A 86 16.32 10.01 -7.33
CA ILE A 86 15.59 8.76 -7.50
C ILE A 86 16.12 7.98 -8.71
N GLN A 87 16.55 8.65 -9.78
CA GLN A 87 17.22 7.99 -10.91
C GLN A 87 18.60 7.42 -10.50
N ASP A 88 19.35 8.09 -9.61
CA ASP A 88 20.54 7.54 -8.95
C ASP A 88 20.18 6.28 -8.11
N VAL A 89 19.06 6.29 -7.38
CA VAL A 89 18.57 5.13 -6.62
C VAL A 89 18.16 3.96 -7.55
N LEU A 90 17.45 4.24 -8.65
CA LEU A 90 17.01 3.22 -9.61
C LEU A 90 18.18 2.60 -10.36
N SER A 91 19.10 3.42 -10.88
CA SER A 91 20.30 2.92 -11.55
C SER A 91 21.23 2.16 -10.59
N THR A 92 21.27 2.52 -9.29
CA THR A 92 22.01 1.75 -8.28
C THR A 92 21.33 0.41 -7.97
N LEU A 93 20.00 0.36 -7.90
CA LEU A 93 19.23 -0.88 -7.75
C LEU A 93 19.47 -1.82 -8.95
N ASP A 94 19.45 -1.27 -10.17
CA ASP A 94 19.78 -1.98 -11.42
C ASP A 94 21.23 -2.53 -11.46
N GLN A 95 22.11 -2.07 -10.56
CA GLN A 95 23.49 -2.56 -10.39
C GLN A 95 23.71 -3.45 -9.15
N SER A 96 22.75 -3.55 -8.23
CA SER A 96 22.97 -4.15 -6.90
C SER A 96 21.79 -4.97 -6.36
N TYR A 97 21.25 -5.82 -7.24
CA TYR A 97 20.13 -6.74 -7.01
C TYR A 97 20.22 -7.66 -5.77
N ASP A 98 21.42 -7.91 -5.22
CA ASP A 98 21.64 -8.78 -4.06
C ASP A 98 21.20 -8.14 -2.70
N ASN A 99 22.13 -7.98 -1.76
CA ASN A 99 21.84 -7.72 -0.35
C ASN A 99 21.18 -6.36 -0.05
N GLN A 100 21.12 -5.45 -1.03
CA GLN A 100 20.67 -4.07 -0.84
C GLN A 100 19.25 -3.79 -1.34
N ALA A 101 18.66 -4.68 -2.16
CA ALA A 101 17.35 -4.46 -2.77
C ALA A 101 16.26 -4.06 -1.76
N SER A 102 16.25 -4.68 -0.57
CA SER A 102 15.30 -4.36 0.51
C SER A 102 15.42 -2.92 1.06
N THR A 103 16.59 -2.29 0.97
CA THR A 103 16.80 -0.88 1.38
C THR A 103 16.32 0.08 0.29
N PHE A 104 16.65 -0.18 -0.97
CA PHE A 104 16.17 0.63 -2.10
C PHE A 104 14.65 0.53 -2.26
N LEU A 105 14.07 -0.68 -2.20
CA LEU A 105 12.62 -0.90 -2.24
C LEU A 105 11.86 -0.15 -1.14
N ARG A 106 12.48 0.08 0.03
CA ARG A 106 11.88 0.91 1.08
C ARG A 106 11.81 2.38 0.66
N VAL A 107 12.85 2.91 -0.01
CA VAL A 107 12.83 4.28 -0.56
C VAL A 107 11.79 4.39 -1.67
N LEU A 108 11.74 3.41 -2.58
CA LEU A 108 10.75 3.38 -3.67
C LEU A 108 9.31 3.27 -3.13
N TYR A 109 9.08 2.49 -2.07
CA TYR A 109 7.78 2.44 -1.38
C TYR A 109 7.41 3.80 -0.78
N SER A 110 8.31 4.44 -0.01
CA SER A 110 8.06 5.75 0.58
C SER A 110 7.76 6.82 -0.47
N LEU A 111 8.45 6.76 -1.62
CA LEU A 111 8.21 7.63 -2.77
C LEU A 111 6.83 7.35 -3.40
N MET A 112 6.49 6.10 -3.70
CA MET A 112 5.18 5.79 -4.30
C MET A 112 4.02 6.11 -3.36
N ALA A 113 4.20 5.94 -2.05
CA ALA A 113 3.22 6.39 -1.05
C ALA A 113 3.05 7.91 -1.07
N ALA A 114 4.15 8.67 -1.17
CA ALA A 114 4.12 10.11 -1.33
C ALA A 114 3.45 10.55 -2.64
N LEU A 115 3.74 9.91 -3.79
CA LEU A 115 3.04 10.22 -5.04
C LEU A 115 1.53 9.96 -4.97
N VAL A 116 1.10 8.86 -4.33
CA VAL A 116 -0.33 8.59 -4.10
C VAL A 116 -0.95 9.65 -3.17
N GLN A 117 -0.24 10.11 -2.14
CA GLN A 117 -0.69 11.19 -1.25
C GLN A 117 -0.78 12.55 -1.97
N TRP A 118 0.18 12.87 -2.84
CA TRP A 118 0.30 14.16 -3.52
C TRP A 118 -0.63 14.32 -4.73
N PHE A 119 -0.88 13.24 -5.48
CA PHE A 119 -1.64 13.29 -6.73
C PHE A 119 -2.95 12.47 -6.71
N GLY A 120 -3.09 11.48 -5.80
CA GLY A 120 -4.25 10.58 -5.77
C GLY A 120 -5.56 11.21 -5.29
N THR A 121 -5.52 12.38 -4.65
CA THR A 121 -6.70 13.12 -4.18
C THR A 121 -7.52 13.76 -5.30
N ALA A 122 -6.95 13.94 -6.50
CA ALA A 122 -7.62 14.60 -7.62
C ALA A 122 -8.74 13.75 -8.27
N CYS A 123 -8.66 12.42 -8.21
CA CYS A 123 -9.49 11.52 -9.01
C CYS A 123 -10.61 10.83 -8.20
N SER A 124 -11.39 11.59 -7.42
CA SER A 124 -12.52 11.04 -6.65
C SER A 124 -13.70 12.00 -6.40
N GLU A 125 -13.71 13.22 -6.95
CA GLU A 125 -14.76 14.22 -6.65
C GLU A 125 -15.58 14.73 -7.86
N GLU A 126 -15.53 14.07 -9.03
CA GLU A 126 -16.46 14.33 -10.14
C GLU A 126 -17.55 13.23 -10.21
N GLY A 127 -18.67 13.44 -9.52
CA GLY A 127 -19.81 12.48 -9.57
C GLY A 127 -20.79 12.45 -8.39
N GLN A 128 -20.63 13.28 -7.34
CA GLN A 128 -21.59 13.31 -6.21
C GLN A 128 -21.65 14.62 -5.39
N GLN A 129 -20.96 15.68 -5.82
CA GLN A 129 -20.92 16.97 -5.11
C GLN A 129 -22.18 17.82 -5.32
N GLY A 130 -23.30 17.36 -4.76
CA GLY A 130 -24.55 18.13 -4.66
C GLY A 130 -25.34 17.90 -3.38
N GLN A 131 -25.31 16.68 -2.82
CA GLN A 131 -26.12 16.32 -1.63
C GLN A 131 -25.30 15.70 -0.49
N ALA A 132 -24.06 15.28 -0.74
CA ALA A 132 -23.16 14.76 0.29
C ALA A 132 -22.62 15.86 1.22
N ALA A 133 -22.34 17.06 0.69
CA ALA A 133 -21.70 18.15 1.45
C ALA A 133 -22.55 18.65 2.63
N GLU A 134 -23.85 18.89 2.43
CA GLU A 134 -24.75 19.33 3.51
C GLU A 134 -24.91 18.27 4.61
N ARG A 135 -24.98 16.99 4.22
CA ARG A 135 -25.00 15.86 5.15
C ARG A 135 -23.67 15.75 5.92
N ARG A 136 -22.52 15.92 5.25
CA ARG A 136 -21.17 15.93 5.84
C ARG A 136 -21.03 17.05 6.88
N CYS A 137 -21.49 18.27 6.58
CA CYS A 137 -21.50 19.40 7.53
C CYS A 137 -22.38 19.16 8.77
N ARG A 138 -23.47 18.37 8.65
CA ARG A 138 -24.31 18.01 9.80
C ARG A 138 -23.69 16.88 10.64
N ALA A 139 -23.09 15.88 9.98
CA ALA A 139 -22.42 14.75 10.64
C ALA A 139 -21.12 15.17 11.37
N VAL A 140 -20.31 16.06 10.80
CA VAL A 140 -19.07 16.56 11.42
C VAL A 140 -19.32 17.28 12.76
N ARG A 141 -20.52 17.86 12.96
CA ARG A 141 -20.93 18.45 14.26
C ARG A 141 -21.40 17.41 15.30
N GLN A 142 -21.55 16.14 14.91
CA GLN A 142 -21.91 15.03 15.79
C GLN A 142 -20.79 13.99 15.95
N ALA A 143 -19.79 14.00 15.06
CA ALA A 143 -18.62 13.13 15.09
C ALA A 143 -17.45 13.68 15.94
N GLN A 144 -17.75 14.39 17.03
CA GLN A 144 -16.77 14.61 18.09
C GLN A 144 -16.57 13.29 18.85
N GLN A 145 -15.65 12.45 18.35
CA GLN A 145 -15.18 11.29 19.10
C GLN A 145 -14.62 11.77 20.45
N PRO A 146 -14.99 11.15 21.58
CA PRO A 146 -14.40 11.50 22.87
C PRO A 146 -12.89 11.24 22.83
N PRO A 147 -12.08 12.02 23.58
CA PRO A 147 -10.65 11.76 23.67
C PRO A 147 -10.44 10.37 24.29
N VAL A 148 -9.73 9.48 23.59
CA VAL A 148 -9.50 8.09 23.97
C VAL A 148 -9.03 8.02 25.42
N THR A 149 -9.90 7.56 26.31
CA THR A 149 -9.62 7.70 27.74
C THR A 149 -8.62 6.65 28.20
N SER A 150 -7.89 6.95 29.29
CA SER A 150 -7.03 5.96 29.98
C SER A 150 -7.79 4.65 30.31
N ARG A 151 -9.12 4.71 30.41
CA ARG A 151 -10.00 3.57 30.62
C ARG A 151 -10.07 2.63 29.41
N GLU A 152 -10.16 3.16 28.19
CA GLU A 152 -10.16 2.38 26.94
C GLU A 152 -8.80 1.75 26.68
N VAL A 153 -7.70 2.50 26.86
CA VAL A 153 -6.33 1.97 26.75
C VAL A 153 -6.11 0.86 27.78
N LYS A 154 -6.57 1.04 29.02
CA LYS A 154 -6.56 -0.01 30.05
C LYS A 154 -7.40 -1.22 29.64
N GLN A 155 -8.54 -1.03 28.98
CA GLN A 155 -9.41 -2.12 28.54
C GLN A 155 -8.75 -2.94 27.42
N PHE A 156 -8.14 -2.29 26.42
CA PHE A 156 -7.31 -2.95 25.40
C PHE A 156 -6.16 -3.78 26.01
N PHE A 157 -5.44 -3.24 27.01
CA PHE A 157 -4.39 -4.01 27.68
C PHE A 157 -4.92 -5.15 28.56
N LEU A 158 -6.11 -5.01 29.16
CA LEU A 158 -6.77 -6.11 29.88
C LEU A 158 -7.19 -7.22 28.92
N ASP A 159 -7.76 -6.89 27.76
CA ASP A 159 -8.13 -7.88 26.74
C ASP A 159 -6.89 -8.54 26.11
N TYR A 160 -5.79 -7.81 25.90
CA TYR A 160 -4.51 -8.39 25.49
C TYR A 160 -3.93 -9.37 26.54
N VAL A 161 -3.99 -9.02 27.83
CA VAL A 161 -3.58 -9.93 28.92
C VAL A 161 -4.49 -11.15 29.00
N ARG A 162 -5.80 -10.99 28.78
CA ARG A 162 -6.78 -12.08 28.71
C ARG A 162 -6.51 -13.03 27.54
N GLN A 163 -6.25 -12.49 26.35
CA GLN A 163 -5.84 -13.25 25.16
C GLN A 163 -4.53 -14.02 25.41
N LYS A 164 -3.57 -13.40 26.10
CA LYS A 164 -2.32 -14.07 26.49
C LYS A 164 -2.58 -15.23 27.47
N GLN A 165 -3.43 -15.06 28.49
CA GLN A 165 -3.77 -16.11 29.46
C GLN A 165 -4.49 -17.31 28.80
N ILE A 166 -5.32 -17.04 27.78
CA ILE A 166 -5.94 -18.08 26.95
C ILE A 166 -4.88 -18.85 26.15
N ALA A 167 -3.91 -18.15 25.54
CA ALA A 167 -2.79 -18.77 24.82
C ALA A 167 -1.83 -19.57 25.74
N GLU A 168 -1.80 -19.26 27.05
CA GLU A 168 -1.04 -19.97 28.08
C GLU A 168 -1.85 -21.11 28.74
N GLY A 169 -3.08 -21.40 28.27
CA GLY A 169 -3.77 -22.67 28.51
C GLY A 169 -4.84 -22.69 29.61
N ASN A 170 -5.29 -21.54 30.13
CA ASN A 170 -6.38 -21.46 31.10
C ASN A 170 -7.67 -20.93 30.45
N LEU A 171 -8.77 -21.69 30.57
CA LEU A 171 -10.08 -21.38 30.00
C LEU A 171 -11.22 -21.64 31.01
N PRO A 172 -12.19 -20.71 31.12
CA PRO A 172 -13.57 -20.99 31.52
C PRO A 172 -14.53 -20.84 30.33
N ASP A 173 -15.56 -21.69 30.27
CA ASP A 173 -16.53 -21.76 29.16
C ASP A 173 -17.60 -20.64 29.16
N SER A 174 -18.17 -20.37 27.99
CA SER A 174 -19.57 -19.95 27.76
C SER A 174 -19.91 -20.00 26.26
N ASP A 175 -21.13 -20.37 25.91
CA ASP A 175 -21.51 -20.86 24.57
C ASP A 175 -22.13 -19.83 23.59
N ASP A 176 -21.82 -20.02 22.29
CA ASP A 176 -22.64 -20.02 21.05
C ASP A 176 -23.67 -18.93 20.61
N ASP A 177 -24.11 -19.13 19.34
CA ASP A 177 -25.22 -18.56 18.54
C ASP A 177 -25.11 -17.15 17.89
N GLU A 178 -25.59 -16.87 16.66
CA GLU A 178 -25.72 -17.63 15.37
C GLU A 178 -26.29 -16.67 14.27
N ALA A 179 -25.84 -16.82 13.00
CA ALA A 179 -26.45 -16.36 11.71
C ALA A 179 -26.99 -14.88 11.53
N ASP A 180 -27.41 -14.35 10.36
CA ASP A 180 -27.43 -14.80 8.94
C ASP A 180 -27.30 -13.58 7.94
N LEU A 181 -27.40 -13.80 6.62
CA LEU A 181 -27.02 -12.88 5.52
C LEU A 181 -28.13 -12.55 4.48
N VAL A 182 -27.73 -11.76 3.45
CA VAL A 182 -28.26 -11.65 2.04
C VAL A 182 -29.12 -10.40 1.67
N HIS A 183 -29.02 -9.97 0.39
CA HIS A 183 -29.45 -8.66 -0.16
C HIS A 183 -30.61 -8.80 -1.20
N PRO A 184 -30.58 -8.55 -2.56
CA PRO A 184 -29.59 -8.02 -3.52
C PRO A 184 -30.16 -6.77 -4.30
N PRO A 185 -30.05 -6.50 -5.64
CA PRO A 185 -29.98 -5.11 -6.17
C PRO A 185 -31.05 -4.72 -7.25
N ALA A 186 -30.83 -3.59 -7.95
CA ALA A 186 -31.33 -3.28 -9.30
C ALA A 186 -30.26 -2.44 -10.07
N GLU A 187 -30.21 -2.55 -11.40
CA GLU A 187 -29.07 -2.11 -12.26
C GLU A 187 -29.45 -0.99 -13.26
N THR A 188 -28.45 -0.33 -13.88
CA THR A 188 -28.26 -0.20 -15.35
C THR A 188 -27.17 0.82 -15.75
N GLU A 189 -26.13 0.32 -16.46
CA GLU A 189 -25.62 0.78 -17.77
C GLU A 189 -24.90 2.14 -18.00
N PRO A 190 -24.05 2.23 -19.06
CA PRO A 190 -22.72 2.87 -18.94
C PRO A 190 -22.52 4.07 -19.88
N HIS A 191 -21.26 4.51 -20.05
CA HIS A 191 -20.87 5.43 -21.12
C HIS A 191 -19.42 5.21 -21.58
N ASP A 192 -19.22 4.94 -22.88
CA ASP A 192 -17.90 4.92 -23.54
C ASP A 192 -17.29 6.32 -23.66
N SER A 193 -15.96 6.39 -23.85
CA SER A 193 -15.26 7.55 -24.44
C SER A 193 -13.90 7.15 -25.03
N GLU A 194 -13.87 6.75 -26.30
CA GLU A 194 -12.63 6.74 -27.07
C GLU A 194 -12.18 8.19 -27.38
N ALA A 195 -10.97 8.59 -26.96
CA ALA A 195 -10.30 9.79 -27.48
C ALA A 195 -8.76 9.76 -27.34
N GLU A 196 -8.10 9.70 -28.49
CA GLU A 196 -6.91 10.45 -28.91
C GLU A 196 -5.69 10.66 -27.97
N GLY A 197 -4.51 10.29 -28.50
CA GLY A 197 -3.26 11.00 -28.24
C GLY A 197 -2.21 10.28 -27.39
N GLU A 198 -0.99 10.13 -27.93
CA GLU A 198 0.22 9.78 -27.18
C GLU A 198 0.67 10.97 -26.30
N THR A 199 -0.15 11.31 -25.31
CA THR A 199 0.17 12.34 -24.32
C THR A 199 1.33 11.83 -23.46
N ARG A 200 2.44 12.58 -23.46
CA ARG A 200 3.62 12.27 -22.63
C ARG A 200 3.21 12.24 -21.17
N LEU A 201 3.58 11.17 -20.46
CA LEU A 201 3.30 11.03 -19.03
C LEU A 201 3.88 12.23 -18.25
N PRO A 202 3.15 12.76 -17.24
CA PRO A 202 3.74 13.68 -16.27
C PRO A 202 4.85 12.97 -15.47
N SER A 203 5.82 13.70 -14.95
CA SER A 203 7.02 13.10 -14.32
C SER A 203 6.69 12.10 -13.21
N HIS A 204 5.70 12.39 -12.36
CA HIS A 204 5.24 11.46 -11.32
C HIS A 204 4.77 10.10 -11.88
N ALA A 205 4.10 10.09 -13.03
CA ALA A 205 3.59 8.88 -13.67
C ALA A 205 4.66 8.16 -14.50
N GLN A 206 5.53 8.90 -15.17
CA GLN A 206 6.70 8.31 -15.85
C GLN A 206 7.61 7.63 -14.82
N LEU A 207 7.85 8.26 -13.67
CA LEU A 207 8.63 7.67 -12.58
C LEU A 207 7.97 6.43 -11.97
N ALA A 208 6.64 6.43 -11.79
CA ALA A 208 5.90 5.25 -11.35
C ALA A 208 5.97 4.08 -12.36
N LYS A 209 5.96 4.37 -13.66
CA LYS A 209 6.19 3.39 -14.74
C LYS A 209 7.62 2.85 -14.71
N ASP A 210 8.63 3.70 -14.58
CA ASP A 210 10.03 3.28 -14.52
C ASP A 210 10.31 2.36 -13.32
N ILE A 211 9.73 2.67 -12.16
CA ILE A 211 9.78 1.84 -10.95
C ILE A 211 9.07 0.51 -11.16
N LEU A 212 7.88 0.53 -11.76
CA LEU A 212 7.10 -0.68 -12.05
C LEU A 212 7.86 -1.65 -12.95
N GLU A 213 8.59 -1.16 -13.96
CA GLU A 213 9.42 -2.00 -14.83
C GLU A 213 10.50 -2.76 -14.05
N ARG A 214 11.23 -2.11 -13.11
CA ARG A 214 12.24 -2.79 -12.27
C ARG A 214 11.58 -3.76 -11.29
N CYS A 215 10.43 -3.40 -10.74
CA CYS A 215 9.66 -4.26 -9.84
C CYS A 215 9.26 -5.59 -10.49
N ILE A 216 8.93 -5.62 -11.79
CA ILE A 216 8.59 -6.86 -12.51
C ILE A 216 9.72 -7.89 -12.44
N HIS A 217 10.99 -7.46 -12.53
CA HIS A 217 12.14 -8.35 -12.42
C HIS A 217 12.34 -8.85 -10.98
N LEU A 218 12.22 -7.95 -9.99
CA LEU A 218 12.35 -8.27 -8.56
C LEU A 218 11.22 -9.15 -8.00
N LEU A 219 10.07 -9.24 -8.68
CA LEU A 219 8.99 -10.17 -8.28
C LEU A 219 9.45 -11.63 -8.20
N SER A 220 10.50 -12.03 -8.91
CA SER A 220 11.03 -13.41 -8.88
C SER A 220 12.31 -13.57 -8.06
N ASP A 221 12.66 -12.58 -7.22
CA ASP A 221 13.81 -12.68 -6.32
C ASP A 221 13.67 -13.85 -5.31
N GLY A 222 14.79 -14.43 -4.89
CA GLY A 222 14.82 -15.55 -3.95
C GLY A 222 14.34 -15.20 -2.54
N ASN A 223 14.48 -13.95 -2.11
CA ASN A 223 14.17 -13.50 -0.76
C ASN A 223 12.68 -13.11 -0.62
N LEU A 224 11.96 -13.81 0.26
CA LEU A 224 10.55 -13.55 0.54
C LEU A 224 10.29 -12.09 0.96
N ARG A 225 11.21 -11.46 1.70
CA ARG A 225 11.07 -10.04 2.10
C ARG A 225 11.12 -9.12 0.89
N VAL A 226 12.00 -9.38 -0.08
CA VAL A 226 12.10 -8.61 -1.32
C VAL A 226 10.81 -8.79 -2.11
N ARG A 227 10.35 -10.02 -2.35
CA ARG A 227 9.08 -10.27 -3.08
C ARG A 227 7.88 -9.57 -2.43
N LEU A 228 7.77 -9.56 -1.11
CA LEU A 228 6.71 -8.83 -0.40
C LEU A 228 6.81 -7.31 -0.59
N GLN A 229 7.99 -6.71 -0.40
CA GLN A 229 8.21 -5.27 -0.62
C GLN A 229 7.96 -4.85 -2.07
N VAL A 230 8.28 -5.72 -3.05
CA VAL A 230 7.99 -5.47 -4.46
C VAL A 230 6.48 -5.45 -4.72
N LEU A 231 5.72 -6.36 -4.13
CA LEU A 231 4.26 -6.36 -4.20
C LEU A 231 3.64 -5.12 -3.52
N ASP A 232 4.24 -4.62 -2.44
CA ASP A 232 3.84 -3.36 -1.80
C ASP A 232 4.07 -2.14 -2.71
N VAL A 233 5.22 -2.07 -3.39
CA VAL A 233 5.52 -1.00 -4.36
C VAL A 233 4.60 -1.10 -5.59
N LEU A 234 4.35 -2.31 -6.10
CA LEU A 234 3.57 -2.55 -7.31
C LEU A 234 2.13 -2.02 -7.18
N GLU A 235 1.48 -2.24 -6.04
CA GLU A 235 0.13 -1.74 -5.76
C GLU A 235 0.04 -0.20 -5.84
N LEU A 236 1.07 0.48 -5.32
CA LEU A 236 1.14 1.94 -5.37
C LEU A 236 1.45 2.44 -6.79
N CYS A 237 2.35 1.78 -7.54
CA CYS A 237 2.59 2.10 -8.95
C CYS A 237 1.32 1.98 -9.80
N VAL A 238 0.54 0.90 -9.61
CA VAL A 238 -0.76 0.70 -10.27
C VAL A 238 -1.74 1.83 -9.90
N THR A 239 -1.72 2.28 -8.64
CA THR A 239 -2.57 3.38 -8.17
C THR A 239 -2.20 4.71 -8.81
N VAL A 240 -0.90 5.03 -8.96
CA VAL A 240 -0.41 6.25 -9.63
C VAL A 240 -0.65 6.21 -11.14
N LEU A 241 -0.56 5.04 -11.78
CA LEU A 241 -0.71 4.88 -13.24
C LEU A 241 -2.17 4.78 -13.72
N HIS A 242 -3.14 4.65 -12.81
CA HIS A 242 -4.56 4.52 -13.13
C HIS A 242 -5.12 5.62 -14.07
N PRO A 243 -4.80 6.93 -13.90
CA PRO A 243 -5.26 7.97 -14.84
C PRO A 243 -4.65 7.89 -16.26
N HIS A 244 -3.82 6.87 -16.53
CA HIS A 244 -3.03 6.71 -17.73
C HIS A 244 -3.11 5.28 -18.26
N GLU A 245 -4.33 4.79 -18.50
CA GLU A 245 -4.64 3.41 -18.91
C GLU A 245 -3.80 2.91 -20.10
N ASN A 246 -3.58 3.75 -21.11
CA ASN A 246 -2.70 3.48 -22.26
C ASN A 246 -1.26 3.04 -21.87
N HIS A 247 -0.82 3.40 -20.66
CA HIS A 247 0.45 2.95 -20.08
C HIS A 247 0.25 1.85 -19.01
N LEU A 248 -0.83 1.89 -18.23
CA LEU A 248 -1.11 0.88 -17.21
C LEU A 248 -1.42 -0.50 -17.82
N LEU A 249 -2.26 -0.60 -18.85
CA LEU A 249 -2.69 -1.89 -19.42
C LEU A 249 -1.50 -2.69 -20.03
N PRO A 250 -0.56 -2.08 -20.78
CA PRO A 250 0.68 -2.75 -21.18
C PRO A 250 1.57 -3.18 -20.00
N MET A 251 1.63 -2.40 -18.92
CA MET A 251 2.38 -2.81 -17.71
C MET A 251 1.68 -3.97 -16.99
N ALA A 252 0.35 -3.94 -16.85
CA ALA A 252 -0.44 -5.04 -16.29
C ALA A 252 -0.24 -6.35 -17.07
N HIS A 253 -0.08 -6.27 -18.41
CA HIS A 253 0.30 -7.43 -19.22
C HIS A 253 1.73 -7.94 -18.90
N ARG A 254 2.72 -7.06 -18.75
CA ARG A 254 4.11 -7.45 -18.40
C ARG A 254 4.24 -7.98 -16.96
N VAL A 255 3.45 -7.46 -16.02
CA VAL A 255 3.33 -7.94 -14.63
C VAL A 255 2.72 -9.35 -14.56
N TRP A 256 1.74 -9.64 -15.42
CA TRP A 256 0.86 -10.81 -15.28
C TRP A 256 1.58 -12.15 -15.06
N PRO A 257 2.58 -12.58 -15.87
CA PRO A 257 3.20 -13.90 -15.70
C PRO A 257 3.94 -14.06 -14.37
N ALA A 258 4.58 -12.98 -13.90
CA ALA A 258 5.23 -12.97 -12.60
C ALA A 258 4.19 -13.03 -11.47
N LEU A 259 3.14 -12.20 -11.54
CA LEU A 259 2.06 -12.16 -10.54
C LEU A 259 1.31 -13.50 -10.44
N VAL A 260 0.99 -14.15 -11.57
CA VAL A 260 0.41 -15.52 -11.63
C VAL A 260 1.30 -16.51 -10.89
N THR A 261 2.62 -16.42 -11.05
CA THR A 261 3.56 -17.29 -10.34
C THR A 261 3.55 -17.03 -8.82
N ARG A 262 3.44 -15.76 -8.40
CA ARG A 262 3.28 -15.39 -6.97
C ARG A 262 1.94 -15.83 -6.37
N LEU A 263 0.88 -15.91 -7.18
CA LEU A 263 -0.47 -16.30 -6.77
C LEU A 263 -0.68 -17.82 -6.62
N ILE A 264 0.10 -18.64 -7.34
CA ILE A 264 -0.10 -20.10 -7.40
C ILE A 264 1.07 -20.88 -6.76
N SER A 265 2.30 -20.38 -6.88
CA SER A 265 3.53 -21.16 -6.72
C SER A 265 4.58 -20.42 -5.87
N ASP A 266 4.18 -19.94 -4.70
CA ASP A 266 5.05 -19.22 -3.75
C ASP A 266 4.64 -19.49 -2.28
N ASP A 267 5.42 -18.97 -1.34
CA ASP A 267 5.10 -18.92 0.09
C ASP A 267 3.71 -18.31 0.33
N PRO A 268 2.88 -18.83 1.25
CA PRO A 268 1.51 -18.35 1.38
C PRO A 268 1.38 -16.90 1.89
N LEU A 269 2.42 -16.29 2.46
CA LEU A 269 2.47 -14.84 2.71
C LEU A 269 2.59 -14.05 1.40
N ALA A 270 3.42 -14.51 0.46
CA ALA A 270 3.53 -13.93 -0.87
C ALA A 270 2.24 -14.13 -1.67
N VAL A 271 1.61 -15.30 -1.60
CA VAL A 271 0.29 -15.57 -2.22
C VAL A 271 -0.78 -14.63 -1.64
N LEU A 272 -0.87 -14.51 -0.31
CA LEU A 272 -1.82 -13.61 0.36
C LEU A 272 -1.60 -12.15 -0.06
N ARG A 273 -0.35 -11.70 -0.20
CA ARG A 273 -0.05 -10.34 -0.64
C ARG A 273 -0.34 -10.13 -2.12
N ALA A 274 0.03 -11.08 -2.97
CA ALA A 274 -0.23 -11.05 -4.41
C ALA A 274 -1.73 -11.06 -4.72
N PHE A 275 -2.55 -11.73 -3.90
CA PHE A 275 -4.01 -11.70 -4.06
C PHE A 275 -4.60 -10.30 -3.81
N LYS A 276 -4.09 -9.55 -2.83
CA LYS A 276 -4.46 -8.13 -2.65
C LYS A 276 -4.07 -7.28 -3.85
N VAL A 277 -2.83 -7.46 -4.35
CA VAL A 277 -2.34 -6.80 -5.56
C VAL A 277 -3.21 -7.13 -6.78
N LEU A 278 -3.69 -8.37 -6.92
CA LEU A 278 -4.63 -8.78 -7.97
C LEU A 278 -5.97 -8.04 -7.84
N CYS A 279 -6.52 -7.91 -6.64
CA CYS A 279 -7.77 -7.16 -6.40
C CYS A 279 -7.62 -5.69 -6.82
N THR A 280 -6.53 -5.04 -6.41
CA THR A 280 -6.25 -3.64 -6.79
C THR A 280 -5.97 -3.52 -8.29
N LEU A 281 -5.26 -4.47 -8.91
CA LEU A 281 -5.03 -4.47 -10.36
C LEU A 281 -6.33 -4.65 -11.15
N ALA A 282 -7.26 -5.51 -10.69
CA ALA A 282 -8.59 -5.66 -11.30
C ALA A 282 -9.47 -4.41 -11.13
N GLN A 283 -9.48 -3.81 -9.93
CA GLN A 283 -10.17 -2.54 -9.69
C GLN A 283 -9.65 -1.39 -10.58
N LYS A 284 -8.42 -1.51 -11.10
CA LYS A 284 -7.70 -0.45 -11.83
C LYS A 284 -7.45 -0.76 -13.32
N CYS A 285 -7.81 -1.96 -13.79
CA CYS A 285 -7.66 -2.38 -15.19
C CYS A 285 -8.93 -3.03 -15.78
N GLY A 286 -9.96 -3.31 -14.97
CA GLY A 286 -11.25 -3.80 -15.44
C GLY A 286 -11.21 -5.15 -16.20
N ASP A 287 -12.11 -5.26 -17.16
CA ASP A 287 -12.35 -6.41 -18.03
C ASP A 287 -11.11 -6.90 -18.81
N PHE A 288 -10.11 -6.04 -19.04
CA PHE A 288 -8.82 -6.37 -19.65
C PHE A 288 -8.13 -7.60 -18.99
N LEU A 289 -8.46 -7.87 -17.72
CA LEU A 289 -7.98 -9.04 -17.00
C LEU A 289 -8.98 -10.22 -16.94
N ARG A 290 -10.26 -10.05 -17.34
CA ARG A 290 -11.33 -11.08 -17.29
C ARG A 290 -10.86 -12.41 -17.87
N GLN A 291 -10.42 -12.41 -19.13
CA GLN A 291 -9.98 -13.63 -19.84
C GLN A 291 -8.73 -14.28 -19.23
N ARG A 292 -7.84 -13.48 -18.61
CA ARG A 292 -6.62 -14.00 -17.99
C ARG A 292 -6.90 -14.58 -16.62
N PHE A 293 -7.69 -13.88 -15.81
CA PHE A 293 -8.15 -14.34 -14.50
C PHE A 293 -8.96 -15.64 -14.60
N SER A 294 -9.95 -15.69 -15.49
CA SER A 294 -10.82 -16.86 -15.67
C SER A 294 -10.07 -18.12 -16.12
N LYS A 295 -8.99 -17.95 -16.89
CA LYS A 295 -8.15 -19.03 -17.40
C LYS A 295 -7.05 -19.46 -16.43
N ASP A 296 -6.26 -18.51 -15.93
CA ASP A 296 -4.99 -18.79 -15.24
C ASP A 296 -5.17 -18.91 -13.71
N ILE A 297 -6.08 -18.12 -13.12
CA ILE A 297 -6.20 -17.93 -11.66
C ILE A 297 -7.45 -18.59 -11.09
N LEU A 298 -8.64 -18.29 -11.62
CA LEU A 298 -9.93 -18.71 -11.06
C LEU A 298 -10.04 -20.23 -10.84
N PRO A 299 -9.63 -21.12 -11.78
CA PRO A 299 -9.70 -22.56 -11.56
C PRO A 299 -8.75 -23.03 -10.43
N LYS A 300 -7.63 -22.32 -10.24
CA LYS A 300 -6.65 -22.62 -9.18
C LYS A 300 -7.19 -22.19 -7.82
N LEU A 301 -7.72 -20.96 -7.70
CA LEU A 301 -8.39 -20.49 -6.48
C LEU A 301 -9.55 -21.40 -6.09
N ALA A 302 -10.43 -21.76 -7.03
CA ALA A 302 -11.54 -22.68 -6.78
C ALA A 302 -11.04 -24.05 -6.28
N SER A 303 -10.03 -24.64 -6.94
CA SER A 303 -9.45 -25.92 -6.49
C SER A 303 -8.79 -25.84 -5.11
N SER A 304 -8.18 -24.71 -4.77
CA SER A 304 -7.57 -24.45 -3.45
C SER A 304 -8.64 -24.34 -2.36
N LEU A 305 -9.68 -23.53 -2.58
CA LEU A 305 -10.81 -23.39 -1.65
C LEU A 305 -11.53 -24.73 -1.42
N LEU A 306 -11.77 -25.52 -2.47
CA LEU A 306 -12.37 -26.86 -2.35
C LEU A 306 -11.47 -27.82 -1.56
N SER A 307 -10.15 -27.71 -1.68
CA SER A 307 -9.20 -28.52 -0.88
C SER A 307 -9.16 -28.09 0.60
N GLN A 308 -9.42 -26.82 0.90
CA GLN A 308 -9.43 -26.24 2.26
C GLN A 308 -10.79 -26.37 2.96
N ALA A 309 -11.89 -26.50 2.21
CA ALA A 309 -13.24 -26.67 2.74
C ALA A 309 -13.39 -27.77 3.82
N PRO A 310 -12.91 -29.02 3.64
CA PRO A 310 -13.06 -30.06 4.68
C PRO A 310 -12.20 -29.82 5.93
N ALA A 311 -11.15 -29.01 5.84
CA ALA A 311 -10.31 -28.63 6.99
C ALA A 311 -10.92 -27.45 7.76
N SER A 312 -11.43 -26.45 7.04
CA SER A 312 -12.11 -25.28 7.63
C SER A 312 -13.48 -25.63 8.23
N ALA A 313 -14.25 -26.53 7.61
CA ALA A 313 -15.51 -27.04 8.16
C ALA A 313 -15.36 -27.93 9.42
N ARG A 314 -14.12 -28.20 9.86
CA ARG A 314 -13.79 -28.96 11.08
C ARG A 314 -12.81 -28.18 11.97
N ALA A 315 -12.74 -26.88 11.78
CA ALA A 315 -11.81 -25.99 12.47
C ALA A 315 -12.26 -25.69 13.90
N GLY A 316 -11.41 -26.01 14.89
CA GLY A 316 -11.48 -25.38 16.21
C GLY A 316 -10.95 -23.93 16.18
N PRO A 317 -11.16 -23.14 17.26
CA PRO A 317 -10.88 -21.69 17.29
C PRO A 317 -9.42 -21.33 16.92
N VAL A 318 -8.46 -22.22 17.22
CA VAL A 318 -7.03 -22.08 16.87
C VAL A 318 -6.81 -21.88 15.36
N TYR A 319 -7.69 -22.41 14.50
CA TYR A 319 -7.59 -22.28 13.05
C TYR A 319 -7.57 -20.81 12.59
N SER A 320 -8.30 -19.93 13.27
CA SER A 320 -8.39 -18.49 12.97
C SER A 320 -7.03 -17.78 12.97
N HIS A 321 -6.06 -18.30 13.71
CA HIS A 321 -4.71 -17.75 13.77
C HIS A 321 -3.79 -18.27 12.65
N THR A 322 -4.18 -19.35 11.95
CA THR A 322 -3.37 -19.98 10.91
C THR A 322 -3.25 -19.12 9.64
N LEU A 323 -2.17 -19.35 8.88
CA LEU A 323 -1.99 -18.70 7.58
C LEU A 323 -2.97 -19.25 6.51
N ALA A 324 -3.41 -20.52 6.64
CA ALA A 324 -4.43 -21.11 5.78
C ALA A 324 -5.78 -20.39 5.91
N PHE A 325 -6.25 -20.17 7.15
CA PHE A 325 -7.47 -19.39 7.40
C PHE A 325 -7.35 -17.96 6.84
N LYS A 326 -6.21 -17.28 7.08
CA LYS A 326 -5.99 -15.90 6.60
C LYS A 326 -6.01 -15.81 5.08
N LEU A 327 -5.49 -16.82 4.37
CA LEU A 327 -5.56 -16.90 2.91
C LEU A 327 -6.97 -17.21 2.43
N GLN A 328 -7.65 -18.21 3.02
CA GLN A 328 -9.03 -18.56 2.68
C GLN A 328 -9.98 -17.37 2.89
N LEU A 329 -9.88 -16.68 4.03
CA LEU A 329 -10.67 -15.50 4.35
C LEU A 329 -10.43 -14.36 3.36
N ALA A 330 -9.17 -14.05 3.04
CA ALA A 330 -8.84 -13.00 2.08
C ALA A 330 -9.37 -13.31 0.68
N VAL A 331 -9.25 -14.57 0.21
CA VAL A 331 -9.79 -14.99 -1.09
C VAL A 331 -11.32 -14.91 -1.08
N LEU A 332 -12.01 -15.41 -0.06
CA LEU A 332 -13.48 -15.35 0.02
C LEU A 332 -14.01 -13.92 0.12
N GLN A 333 -13.32 -13.03 0.84
CA GLN A 333 -13.69 -11.61 0.92
C GLN A 333 -13.44 -10.84 -0.38
N GLY A 334 -12.36 -11.15 -1.10
CA GLY A 334 -12.01 -10.45 -2.34
C GLY A 334 -12.64 -11.01 -3.61
N LEU A 335 -12.99 -12.31 -3.65
CA LEU A 335 -13.43 -12.97 -4.89
C LEU A 335 -14.73 -12.39 -5.46
N GLY A 336 -15.67 -11.96 -4.61
CA GLY A 336 -16.92 -11.33 -5.06
C GLY A 336 -16.67 -10.02 -5.82
N SER A 337 -15.99 -9.06 -5.19
CA SER A 337 -15.66 -7.78 -5.81
C SER A 337 -14.64 -7.90 -6.95
N LEU A 338 -13.80 -8.93 -6.94
CA LEU A 338 -12.91 -9.29 -8.05
C LEU A 338 -13.71 -9.76 -9.27
N CYS A 339 -14.70 -10.64 -9.09
CA CYS A 339 -15.58 -11.05 -10.19
C CYS A 339 -16.43 -9.88 -10.70
N GLU A 340 -16.93 -9.02 -9.82
CA GLU A 340 -17.67 -7.80 -10.18
C GLU A 340 -16.80 -6.82 -11.01
N LYS A 341 -15.57 -6.53 -10.58
CA LYS A 341 -14.68 -5.57 -11.27
C LYS A 341 -14.02 -6.11 -12.54
N LEU A 342 -14.08 -7.43 -12.76
CA LEU A 342 -13.74 -8.06 -14.03
C LEU A 342 -14.96 -8.29 -14.93
N ASP A 343 -16.15 -7.96 -14.44
CA ASP A 343 -17.45 -8.23 -15.05
C ASP A 343 -17.62 -9.71 -15.48
N MET A 344 -17.41 -10.61 -14.52
CA MET A 344 -17.58 -12.06 -14.70
C MET A 344 -19.07 -12.50 -14.65
N GLY A 345 -20.01 -11.57 -14.88
CA GLY A 345 -21.46 -11.83 -14.85
C GLY A 345 -22.05 -12.32 -16.18
N GLU A 346 -21.40 -11.97 -17.30
CA GLU A 346 -21.74 -12.37 -18.68
C GLU A 346 -20.95 -13.60 -19.17
#